data_AF-A0A5B8V5F4-F1
#
_entry.id   AF-A0A5B8V5F4-F1
#
_cell.length_a   1.000
_cell.length_b   1.000
_cell.length_c   1.000
_cell.angle_alpha   90.00
_cell.angle_beta   90.00
_cell.angle_gamma   90.00
#
_symmetry.space_group_name_H-M   'P 1'
#
loop_
_entity.id
_entity.type
_entity.pdbx_description
1 polymer ?
#
loop_
_entity_poly.entity_id
_entity_poly.type
_entity_poly.pdbx_seq_one_letter_code
_entity_poly.pdbx_strand_id
1 'polypeptide(L)'
;MARKQMDEVYRTVLGHFRHEIGHYYRDRLIENSDKLFFAFRNLFENEQIDYDEALKKHYKEGARANWNQNYISTYATAHPWEDWVETWAHYLHIMIHLNGLLIWYERTSAGCRYKNTACRNKERSLCYRRL
;
A
#
# COMPACT_ATOMS: atom_id res chain seq x y z
N MET A 1 18.00 10.68 -7.75
CA MET A 1 18.89 10.57 -6.56
C MET A 1 17.99 10.10 -5.43
N ALA A 2 18.18 9.03 -4.67
CA ALA A 2 19.37 8.29 -4.30
C ALA A 2 19.19 6.77 -4.49
N ARG A 3 20.22 6.14 -5.06
CA ARG A 3 20.45 4.68 -5.03
C ARG A 3 21.41 4.43 -3.86
N LYS A 4 21.17 3.35 -3.11
CA LYS A 4 21.97 2.82 -1.99
C LYS A 4 21.71 3.49 -0.64
N GLN A 5 20.68 3.03 0.09
CA GLN A 5 20.76 2.84 1.55
C GLN A 5 19.49 2.29 2.22
N MET A 6 18.52 1.75 1.49
CA MET A 6 17.33 1.17 2.13
C MET A 6 17.17 -0.25 1.62
N ASP A 7 17.52 -1.19 2.48
CA ASP A 7 17.55 -2.64 2.28
C ASP A 7 16.14 -3.24 2.22
N GLU A 8 15.23 -2.54 1.54
CA GLU A 8 13.83 -2.91 1.45
C GLU A 8 13.52 -3.26 -0.01
N VAL A 9 13.34 -4.56 -0.24
CA VAL A 9 12.97 -5.20 -1.51
C VAL A 9 11.73 -4.56 -2.16
N TYR A 10 10.98 -3.73 -1.43
CA TYR A 10 9.73 -3.10 -1.84
C TYR A 10 9.85 -1.69 -2.44
N ARG A 11 11.02 -1.05 -2.43
CA ARG A 11 11.18 0.31 -2.97
C ARG A 11 11.37 0.34 -4.50
N THR A 12 10.43 -0.26 -5.21
CA THR A 12 10.22 0.02 -6.64
C THR A 12 9.62 1.42 -6.81
N VAL A 13 9.70 2.03 -8.00
CA VAL A 13 9.05 3.33 -8.28
C VAL A 13 7.56 3.29 -7.91
N LEU A 14 6.91 2.15 -8.16
CA LEU A 14 5.52 1.94 -7.81
C LEU A 14 5.28 1.82 -6.29
N GLY A 15 6.23 1.27 -5.54
CA GLY A 15 6.21 1.26 -4.07
C GLY A 15 6.29 2.69 -3.52
N HIS A 16 7.24 3.48 -4.00
CA HIS A 16 7.39 4.88 -3.63
C HIS A 16 6.14 5.70 -3.99
N PHE A 17 5.56 5.50 -5.17
CA PHE A 17 4.33 6.19 -5.53
C PHE A 17 3.14 5.87 -4.60
N ARG A 18 3.02 4.64 -4.12
CA ARG A 18 1.99 4.27 -3.11
C ARG A 18 2.23 4.95 -1.76
N HIS A 19 3.51 5.09 -1.39
CA HIS A 19 3.92 5.83 -0.20
C HIS A 19 3.52 7.32 -0.34
N GLU A 20 3.85 7.98 -1.45
CA GLU A 20 3.47 9.38 -1.70
C GLU A 20 1.94 9.59 -1.74
N ILE A 21 1.19 8.64 -2.30
CA ILE A 21 -0.29 8.65 -2.24
C ILE A 21 -0.76 8.64 -0.79
N GLY A 22 -0.10 7.84 0.06
CA GLY A 22 -0.35 7.86 1.49
C GLY A 22 -0.27 9.28 2.02
N HIS A 23 0.87 9.96 1.92
CA HIS A 23 1.02 11.33 2.44
C HIS A 23 -0.14 12.24 2.03
N TYR A 24 -0.54 12.19 0.75
CA TYR A 24 -1.66 12.96 0.27
C TYR A 24 -2.99 12.63 0.98
N TYR A 25 -3.29 11.35 1.19
CA TYR A 25 -4.52 10.94 1.88
C TYR A 25 -4.49 11.26 3.38
N ARG A 26 -3.35 11.17 4.04
CA ARG A 26 -3.20 11.61 5.43
C ARG A 26 -3.65 13.05 5.56
N ASP A 27 -3.09 13.95 4.77
CA ASP A 27 -3.39 15.39 4.84
C ASP A 27 -4.88 15.63 4.59
N ARG A 28 -5.48 14.92 3.63
CA ARG A 28 -6.90 15.10 3.32
C ARG A 28 -7.85 14.51 4.36
N LEU A 29 -7.50 13.39 4.98
CA LEU A 29 -8.39 12.66 5.88
C LEU A 29 -8.21 13.05 7.34
N ILE A 30 -6.96 13.22 7.78
CA ILE A 30 -6.61 13.32 9.20
C ILE A 30 -6.55 14.79 9.65
N GLU A 31 -6.04 15.70 8.82
CA GLU A 31 -5.80 17.11 9.19
C GLU A 31 -7.09 17.86 9.55
N ASN A 32 -8.23 17.47 8.98
CA ASN A 32 -9.51 18.17 9.13
C ASN A 32 -10.51 17.45 10.06
N SER A 33 -10.07 16.47 10.84
CA SER A 33 -10.98 15.64 11.65
C SER A 33 -10.36 15.26 12.99
N ASP A 34 -10.80 15.92 14.06
CA ASP A 34 -10.38 15.64 15.45
C ASP A 34 -10.61 14.18 15.85
N LYS A 35 -11.70 13.58 15.35
CA LYS A 35 -12.02 12.17 15.61
C LYS A 35 -10.97 11.24 14.99
N LEU A 36 -10.58 11.50 13.74
CA LEU A 36 -9.59 10.69 13.05
C LEU A 36 -8.19 10.92 13.62
N PHE A 37 -7.90 12.14 14.05
CA PHE A 37 -6.67 12.49 14.73
C PHE A 37 -6.53 11.76 16.08
N PHE A 38 -7.60 11.69 16.87
CA PHE A 38 -7.62 10.90 18.09
C PHE A 38 -7.44 9.40 17.82
N ALA A 39 -8.12 8.87 16.80
CA ALA A 39 -7.98 7.47 16.40
C ALA A 39 -6.54 7.15 15.93
N PHE A 40 -5.92 8.07 15.19
CA PHE A 40 -4.54 7.96 14.74
C PHE A 40 -3.59 7.83 15.93
N ARG A 41 -3.67 8.74 16.91
CA ARG A 41 -2.77 8.75 18.07
C ARG A 41 -2.85 7.48 18.92
N ASN A 42 -4.02 6.87 18.99
CA ASN A 42 -4.20 5.59 19.70
C ASN A 42 -3.54 4.41 18.99
N LEU A 43 -3.32 4.50 17.67
CA LEU A 43 -2.77 3.41 16.86
C LEU A 43 -1.29 3.59 16.53
N PHE A 44 -0.89 4.81 16.15
CA PHE A 44 0.44 5.12 15.59
C PHE A 44 1.34 5.93 16.53
N GLU A 45 0.89 6.18 17.76
CA GLU A 45 1.58 6.99 18.78
C GLU A 45 1.52 8.52 18.51
N ASN A 46 2.40 9.28 19.17
CA ASN A 46 2.38 10.74 19.19
C ASN A 46 3.15 11.35 18.01
N GLU A 47 2.44 11.97 17.09
CA GLU A 47 2.97 12.63 15.90
C GLU A 47 3.58 14.01 16.13
N GLN A 48 3.52 14.55 17.35
CA GLN A 48 4.11 15.85 17.69
C GLN A 48 5.64 15.80 17.84
N ILE A 49 6.24 14.63 17.73
CA ILE A 49 7.69 14.48 17.69
C ILE A 49 8.20 15.28 16.48
N ASP A 50 9.31 16.01 16.66
CA ASP A 50 9.90 16.75 15.55
C ASP A 50 10.30 15.79 14.43
N TYR A 51 9.68 15.99 13.27
CA TYR A 51 9.80 15.07 12.14
C TYR A 51 11.24 14.96 11.63
N ASP A 52 11.92 16.10 11.52
CA ASP A 52 13.30 16.16 11.02
C ASP A 52 14.29 15.54 12.02
N GLU A 53 14.09 15.78 13.32
CA GLU A 53 14.89 15.18 14.38
C GLU A 53 14.69 13.66 14.45
N ALA A 54 13.45 13.20 14.34
CA ALA A 54 13.12 11.78 14.35
C ALA A 54 13.77 11.03 13.18
N LEU A 55 13.72 11.59 11.97
CA LEU A 55 14.39 11.05 10.79
C LEU A 55 15.92 11.04 10.95
N LYS A 56 16.52 12.13 11.43
CA LYS A 56 17.97 12.18 11.69
C LYS A 56 18.39 11.10 12.67
N LYS A 57 17.60 10.90 13.74
CA LYS A 57 17.83 9.85 14.72
C LYS A 57 17.74 8.47 14.07
N HIS A 58 16.70 8.21 13.28
CA HIS A 58 16.55 6.94 12.57
C HIS A 58 17.70 6.65 11.61
N TYR A 59 18.17 7.65 10.84
CA TYR A 59 19.33 7.46 9.95
C TYR A 59 20.65 7.24 10.69
N LYS A 60 20.78 7.77 11.92
CA LYS A 60 21.99 7.63 12.74
C LYS A 60 22.02 6.33 13.54
N GLU A 61 20.89 5.97 14.14
CA GLU A 61 20.77 4.86 15.09
C GLU A 61 20.16 3.60 14.47
N GLY A 62 19.47 3.73 13.34
CA GLY A 62 18.73 2.65 12.70
C GLY A 62 17.37 2.39 13.35
N ALA A 63 16.70 1.33 12.88
CA ALA A 63 15.46 0.86 13.49
C ALA A 63 15.71 0.23 14.87
N ARG A 64 14.74 0.35 15.76
CA ARG A 64 14.78 -0.29 17.09
C ARG A 64 14.90 -1.82 16.96
N ALA A 65 15.51 -2.46 17.97
CA ALA A 65 15.51 -3.92 18.05
C ALA A 65 14.08 -4.47 18.06
N ASN A 66 13.85 -5.59 17.37
CA ASN A 66 12.53 -6.23 17.21
C ASN A 66 11.46 -5.37 16.50
N TRP A 67 11.87 -4.39 15.67
CA TRP A 67 10.94 -3.57 14.88
C TRP A 67 9.93 -4.40 14.08
N ASN A 68 10.36 -5.54 13.53
CA ASN A 68 9.58 -6.42 12.67
C ASN A 68 8.39 -7.10 13.37
N GLN A 69 8.27 -6.97 14.69
CA GLN A 69 7.12 -7.46 15.45
C GLN A 69 5.95 -6.48 15.44
N ASN A 70 6.22 -5.19 15.28
CA ASN A 70 5.22 -4.12 15.43
C ASN A 70 5.10 -3.23 14.19
N TYR A 71 6.11 -3.20 13.31
CA TYR A 71 6.17 -2.32 12.15
C TYR A 71 6.35 -3.09 10.86
N ILE A 72 5.80 -2.53 9.77
CA ILE A 72 5.84 -3.13 8.43
C ILE A 72 7.21 -2.99 7.78
N SER A 73 7.96 -1.93 8.13
CA SER A 73 9.26 -1.62 7.57
C SER A 73 10.16 -0.99 8.62
N THR A 74 11.47 -0.92 8.34
CA THR A 74 12.39 -0.22 9.24
C THR A 74 12.07 1.26 9.27
N TYR A 75 11.70 1.81 8.11
CA TYR A 75 11.41 3.22 7.94
C TYR A 75 10.12 3.65 8.66
N ALA A 76 9.13 2.76 8.80
CA ALA A 76 7.95 2.98 9.63
C ALA A 76 8.30 3.32 11.09
N THR A 77 9.44 2.82 11.61
CA THR A 77 9.89 3.16 12.98
C THR A 77 10.42 4.59 13.12
N ALA A 78 10.65 5.29 12.00
CA ALA A 78 11.27 6.60 12.02
C ALA A 78 10.36 7.67 12.59
N HIS A 79 9.07 7.64 12.24
CA HIS A 79 8.09 8.62 12.70
C HIS A 79 6.67 8.03 12.59
N PRO A 80 5.73 8.38 13.49
CA PRO A 80 4.32 7.98 13.40
C PRO A 80 3.67 8.23 12.05
N TRP A 81 4.02 9.37 11.42
CA TRP A 81 3.55 9.66 10.06
C TRP A 81 4.09 8.68 9.01
N GLU A 82 5.36 8.27 9.11
CA GLU A 82 5.93 7.28 8.21
C GLU A 82 5.28 5.90 8.43
N ASP A 83 5.00 5.54 9.68
CA ASP A 83 4.30 4.29 10.00
C ASP A 83 2.92 4.21 9.33
N TRP A 84 2.14 5.29 9.42
CA TRP A 84 0.84 5.36 8.76
C TRP A 84 0.97 5.27 7.24
N VAL A 85 1.94 5.94 6.63
CA VAL A 85 2.12 5.93 5.16
C VAL A 85 2.57 4.57 4.68
N GLU A 86 3.50 3.94 5.39
CA GLU A 86 3.98 2.58 5.09
C GLU A 86 2.84 1.56 5.24
N THR A 87 2.01 1.71 6.28
CA THR A 87 0.78 0.91 6.47
C THR A 87 -0.19 1.10 5.32
N TRP A 88 -0.43 2.33 4.89
CA TRP A 88 -1.30 2.65 3.76
C TRP A 88 -0.78 2.03 2.45
N ALA A 89 0.51 2.19 2.17
CA ALA A 89 1.14 1.64 0.98
C ALA A 89 1.07 0.11 0.96
N HIS A 90 1.27 -0.53 2.12
CA HIS A 90 1.16 -1.98 2.27
C HIS A 90 -0.29 -2.46 2.11
N TYR A 91 -1.25 -1.74 2.67
CA TYR A 91 -2.68 -2.00 2.47
C TYR A 91 -3.05 -1.98 0.97
N LEU A 92 -2.62 -0.93 0.24
CA LEU A 92 -2.85 -0.85 -1.20
C LEU A 92 -2.18 -2.00 -1.96
N HIS A 93 -0.98 -2.40 -1.54
CA HIS A 93 -0.31 -3.56 -2.12
C HIS A 93 -1.17 -4.82 -1.99
N ILE A 94 -1.66 -5.14 -0.79
CA ILE A 94 -2.54 -6.30 -0.56
C ILE A 94 -3.83 -6.20 -1.38
N MET A 95 -4.50 -5.05 -1.34
CA MET A 95 -5.77 -4.83 -2.04
C MET A 95 -5.65 -5.03 -3.56
N ILE A 96 -4.56 -4.56 -4.16
CA ILE A 96 -4.31 -4.74 -5.59
C ILE A 96 -4.17 -6.23 -5.93
N HIS A 97 -3.47 -7.01 -5.10
CA HIS A 97 -3.31 -8.45 -5.31
C HIS A 97 -4.64 -9.19 -5.17
N LEU A 98 -5.42 -8.88 -4.13
CA LEU A 98 -6.73 -9.49 -3.91
C LEU A 98 -7.71 -9.16 -5.05
N ASN A 99 -7.75 -7.90 -5.50
CA ASN A 99 -8.61 -7.51 -6.62
C ASN A 99 -8.19 -8.18 -7.92
N GLY A 100 -6.87 -8.30 -8.17
CA GLY A 100 -6.35 -9.06 -9.31
C GLY A 100 -6.79 -10.52 -9.29
N LEU A 101 -6.76 -11.16 -8.12
CA LEU A 101 -7.24 -12.53 -7.93
C LEU A 101 -8.75 -12.64 -8.15
N LEU A 102 -9.55 -11.69 -7.68
CA LEU A 102 -11.00 -11.67 -7.91
C LEU A 102 -11.32 -11.57 -9.41
N ILE A 103 -10.70 -10.62 -10.11
CA ILE A 103 -10.89 -10.45 -11.57
C ILE A 103 -10.46 -11.72 -12.32
N TRP A 104 -9.35 -12.33 -11.92
CA TRP A 104 -8.90 -13.59 -12.51
C TRP A 104 -9.89 -14.73 -12.24
N TYR A 105 -10.40 -14.85 -11.01
CA TYR A 105 -11.41 -15.83 -10.62
C TYR A 105 -12.70 -15.65 -11.42
N GLU A 106 -13.22 -14.42 -11.56
CA GLU A 106 -14.41 -14.15 -12.36
C GLU A 106 -14.22 -14.52 -13.84
N ARG A 107 -13.07 -14.16 -14.44
CA ARG A 107 -12.78 -14.48 -15.85
C ARG A 107 -12.60 -15.97 -16.10
N THR A 108 -11.96 -16.70 -15.18
CA THR A 108 -11.73 -18.14 -15.31
C THR A 108 -12.95 -18.98 -14.91
N SER A 109 -13.72 -18.55 -13.92
CA SER A 109 -14.97 -19.20 -13.49
C SER A 109 -16.10 -18.96 -14.51
N ALA A 110 -16.13 -17.80 -15.17
CA ALA A 110 -16.97 -17.60 -16.35
C ALA A 110 -16.53 -18.47 -17.54
N GLY A 111 -15.25 -18.81 -17.64
CA GLY A 111 -14.68 -19.72 -18.64
C GLY A 111 -15.05 -21.20 -18.47
N CYS A 112 -15.55 -21.63 -17.29
CA CYS A 112 -16.01 -23.00 -17.08
C CYS A 112 -17.49 -23.22 -17.43
N ARG A 113 -18.21 -22.19 -17.88
CA ARG A 113 -19.58 -22.31 -18.43
C ARG A 113 -19.63 -22.48 -19.94
N TYR A 114 -18.47 -22.58 -20.61
CA TYR A 114 -18.36 -22.81 -22.06
C TYR A 114 -17.78 -24.20 -22.38
N LYS A 115 -18.15 -25.21 -21.58
CA LYS A 115 -17.93 -26.62 -21.91
C LYS A 115 -19.21 -27.41 -21.71
N ASN A 116 -20.27 -27.02 -22.41
CA ASN A 116 -21.17 -27.99 -23.03
C ASN A 116 -22.07 -27.30 -24.06
N THR A 117 -22.08 -27.90 -25.25
CA THR A 117 -22.90 -27.58 -26.43
C THR A 117 -22.43 -26.42 -27.33
N ALA A 118 -21.90 -26.82 -28.49
CA ALA A 118 -21.93 -26.11 -29.77
C ALA A 118 -21.34 -24.69 -29.86
N CYS A 119 -20.03 -24.59 -30.05
CA CYS A 119 -19.49 -23.48 -30.85
C CYS A 119 -18.35 -23.97 -31.75
N ARG A 120 -18.72 -24.80 -32.72
CA ARG A 120 -17.99 -24.95 -33.97
C ARG A 120 -18.47 -23.79 -34.84
N ASN A 121 -17.59 -22.83 -35.12
CA ASN A 121 -17.75 -21.76 -36.12
C ASN A 121 -18.90 -20.75 -35.89
N LYS A 122 -18.65 -19.63 -35.21
CA LYS A 122 -18.98 -18.28 -35.72
C LYS A 122 -18.44 -17.15 -34.82
N GLU A 123 -17.75 -16.23 -35.48
CA GLU A 123 -17.60 -14.79 -35.20
C GLU A 123 -16.82 -14.34 -33.94
N ARG A 124 -15.54 -14.04 -34.18
CA ARG A 124 -14.60 -13.32 -33.29
C ARG A 124 -14.91 -11.82 -33.10
N SER A 125 -16.13 -11.33 -33.31
CA SER A 125 -16.38 -9.88 -33.40
C SER A 125 -16.91 -9.21 -32.12
N LEU A 126 -17.20 -9.94 -31.03
CA LEU A 126 -17.93 -9.38 -29.88
C LEU A 126 -17.15 -9.28 -28.55
N CYS A 127 -15.82 -9.32 -28.57
CA CYS A 127 -15.04 -9.22 -27.32
C CYS A 127 -14.51 -7.81 -26.98
N TYR A 128 -14.86 -6.76 -27.75
CA TYR A 128 -14.27 -5.42 -27.59
C TYR A 128 -15.29 -4.26 -27.55
N ARG A 129 -16.42 -4.43 -26.84
CA ARG A 129 -17.33 -3.32 -26.52
C ARG A 129 -17.65 -3.25 -25.03
N ARG A 130 -16.68 -2.76 -24.26
CA ARG A 130 -16.88 -1.98 -23.03
C ARG A 130 -15.52 -1.41 -22.60
N LEU A 131 -15.13 -0.36 -23.30
CA LEU A 131 -14.43 0.79 -22.74
C LEU A 131 -15.31 2.00 -23.02
#